data_AF-A0A1E8R8I9-F1
#
_entry.id   AF-A0A1E8R8I9-F1
#
_cell.length_a   1.000
_cell.length_b   1.000
_cell.length_c   1.000
_cell.angle_alpha   90.00
_cell.angle_beta   90.00
_cell.angle_gamma   90.00
#
_symmetry.space_group_name_H-M   'P 1'
#
loop_
_entity.id
_entity.type
_entity.pdbx_description
1 polymer ?
#
loop_
_entity_poly.entity_id
_entity_poly.type
_entity_poly.pdbx_seq_one_letter_code
_entity_poly.pdbx_strand_id
1 'polypeptide(L)'
;MKNNEVSFADKHPKLNIFLGLVLIIVISAFLICLLKLLYNLIINGIINLTDVVSKLDAVIIVTLITGVVSIIGVIISSVVAKIVDYRKSRQEYLTQKREKPYGEFVEMIYLVQKNTKNPGTYSDEQMLEDLSKFSKQITLWGSSRVINKWIEFRENGSDPKKAKYNLFLMEEIMNDMRKDLGLKKVKKGNLLGFFVNDIKSELKK
;
A
#
# COMPACT_ATOMS: atom_id res chain seq x y z
N MET A 1 -19.50 44.60 22.45
CA MET A 1 -19.39 43.77 23.67
C MET A 1 -19.75 42.33 23.28
N LYS A 2 -18.77 41.41 23.26
CA LYS A 2 -19.01 39.99 23.00
C LYS A 2 -19.12 39.32 24.36
N ASN A 3 -20.32 38.88 24.74
CA ASN A 3 -20.50 38.05 25.93
C ASN A 3 -19.83 36.70 25.65
N ASN A 4 -18.64 36.50 26.20
CA ASN A 4 -17.98 35.20 26.22
C ASN A 4 -18.69 34.33 27.27
N GLU A 5 -19.79 33.68 26.88
CA GLU A 5 -20.34 32.58 27.66
C GLU A 5 -19.31 31.44 27.66
N VAL A 6 -18.60 31.29 28.77
CA VAL A 6 -17.66 30.19 29.00
C VAL A 6 -18.46 28.88 28.96
N SER A 7 -18.09 27.96 28.08
CA SER A 7 -18.75 26.66 27.90
C SER A 7 -18.81 25.91 29.23
N PHE A 8 -19.93 25.22 29.49
CA PHE A 8 -20.12 24.40 30.69
C PHE A 8 -18.99 23.37 30.88
N ALA A 9 -18.40 22.91 29.77
CA ALA A 9 -17.24 22.01 29.74
C ALA A 9 -15.99 22.61 30.41
N ASP A 10 -15.76 23.91 30.24
CA ASP A 10 -14.60 24.62 30.82
C ASP A 10 -14.84 25.01 32.28
N LYS A 11 -16.12 25.17 32.67
CA LYS A 11 -16.52 25.56 34.03
C LYS A 11 -16.51 24.38 35.03
N HIS A 12 -16.82 23.16 34.57
CA HIS A 12 -16.90 21.96 35.43
C HIS A 12 -16.30 20.71 34.76
N PRO A 13 -14.96 20.62 34.62
CA PRO A 13 -14.28 19.55 33.88
C PRO A 13 -14.56 18.14 34.42
N LYS A 14 -14.68 17.98 35.74
CA LYS A 14 -15.00 16.67 36.36
C LYS A 14 -16.41 16.17 36.03
N LEU A 15 -17.38 17.08 35.90
CA LEU A 15 -18.78 16.74 35.61
C LEU A 15 -18.97 16.35 34.14
N ASN A 16 -18.24 17.00 33.24
CA ASN A 16 -18.24 16.69 31.82
C ASN A 16 -17.62 15.31 31.53
N ILE A 17 -16.53 14.96 32.22
CA ILE A 17 -15.93 13.61 32.14
C ILE A 17 -16.91 12.54 32.63
N PHE A 18 -17.63 12.81 33.73
CA PHE A 18 -18.65 11.89 34.25
C PHE A 18 -19.81 11.70 33.27
N LEU A 19 -20.35 12.79 32.70
CA LEU A 19 -21.38 12.73 31.67
C LEU A 19 -20.93 11.94 30.44
N GLY A 20 -19.68 12.13 30.00
CA GLY A 20 -19.08 11.37 28.90
C GLY A 20 -19.00 9.86 29.19
N LEU A 21 -18.60 9.47 30.40
CA LEU A 21 -18.56 8.06 30.83
C LEU A 21 -19.96 7.44 30.85
N VAL A 22 -20.96 8.15 31.38
CA VAL A 22 -22.35 7.67 31.39
C VAL A 22 -22.86 7.47 29.95
N LEU A 23 -22.54 8.38 29.05
CA LEU A 23 -22.98 8.31 27.66
C LEU A 23 -22.36 7.11 26.91
N ILE A 24 -21.09 6.79 27.17
CA ILE A 24 -20.43 5.58 26.65
C ILE A 24 -21.12 4.32 27.18
N ILE A 25 -21.46 4.27 28.46
CA ILE A 25 -22.14 3.12 29.08
C ILE A 25 -23.51 2.91 28.42
N VAL A 26 -24.29 3.97 28.22
CA VAL A 26 -25.61 3.89 27.56
C VAL A 26 -25.48 3.38 26.12
N ILE A 27 -24.52 3.90 25.35
CA ILE A 27 -24.27 3.43 23.97
C ILE A 27 -23.89 1.94 23.97
N SER A 28 -23.03 1.50 24.89
CA SER A 28 -22.62 0.11 24.98
C SER A 28 -23.79 -0.82 25.35
N ALA A 29 -24.64 -0.42 26.29
CA ALA A 29 -25.83 -1.17 26.68
C ALA A 29 -26.84 -1.27 25.53
N PHE A 30 -27.02 -0.19 24.77
CA PHE A 30 -27.87 -0.18 23.57
C PHE A 30 -27.33 -1.15 22.50
N LEU A 31 -26.02 -1.17 22.27
CA LEU A 31 -25.38 -2.08 21.32
C LEU A 31 -25.59 -3.56 21.72
N ILE A 32 -25.42 -3.88 22.99
CA ILE A 32 -25.63 -5.24 23.53
C ILE A 32 -27.10 -5.65 23.39
N CYS A 33 -28.04 -4.74 23.66
CA CYS A 33 -29.47 -4.98 23.50
C CYS A 33 -29.82 -5.31 22.03
N LEU A 34 -29.30 -4.53 21.09
CA LEU A 34 -29.47 -4.76 19.64
C LEU A 34 -28.92 -6.12 19.21
N LEU A 35 -27.72 -6.48 19.66
CA LEU A 35 -27.11 -7.79 19.36
C LEU A 35 -27.96 -8.95 19.88
N LYS A 36 -28.52 -8.82 21.09
CA LYS A 36 -29.38 -9.85 21.68
C LYS A 36 -30.71 -9.99 20.94
N LEU A 37 -31.30 -8.88 20.49
CA LEU A 37 -32.51 -8.91 19.65
C LEU A 37 -32.26 -9.63 18.32
N LEU A 38 -31.17 -9.29 17.63
CA LEU A 38 -30.78 -9.95 16.39
C LEU A 38 -30.53 -11.44 16.59
N TYR A 39 -29.80 -11.82 17.64
CA TYR A 39 -29.54 -13.22 17.97
C TYR A 39 -30.84 -14.00 18.20
N ASN A 40 -31.75 -13.47 19.00
CA ASN A 40 -33.02 -14.12 19.30
C ASN A 40 -33.90 -14.28 18.04
N LEU A 41 -33.95 -13.27 17.17
CA LEU A 41 -34.69 -13.35 15.91
C LEU A 41 -34.14 -14.46 15.00
N ILE A 42 -32.81 -14.57 14.91
CA ILE A 42 -32.16 -15.60 14.10
C ILE A 42 -32.46 -17.00 14.63
N ILE A 43 -32.27 -17.23 15.94
CA ILE A 43 -32.49 -18.55 16.55
C ILE A 43 -33.95 -18.97 16.44
N ASN A 44 -34.89 -18.06 16.74
CA ASN A 44 -36.32 -18.37 16.67
C ASN A 44 -36.76 -18.66 15.22
N GLY A 45 -36.16 -17.96 14.24
CA GLY A 45 -36.35 -18.25 12.83
C GLY A 45 -35.84 -19.65 12.43
N ILE A 46 -34.65 -20.05 12.90
CA ILE A 46 -34.06 -21.36 12.62
C ILE A 46 -34.90 -22.51 13.20
N ILE A 47 -35.40 -22.35 14.44
CA ILE A 47 -36.24 -23.37 15.09
C ILE A 47 -37.52 -23.60 14.27
N ASN A 48 -38.23 -22.52 13.91
CA ASN A 48 -39.45 -22.60 13.10
C ASN A 48 -39.21 -23.22 11.71
N LEU A 49 -38.05 -22.94 11.10
CA LEU A 49 -37.66 -23.55 9.82
C LEU A 49 -37.41 -25.05 9.95
N THR A 50 -36.80 -25.49 11.05
CA THR A 50 -36.47 -26.90 11.29
C THR A 50 -37.74 -27.76 11.40
N ASP A 51 -38.77 -27.23 12.07
CA ASP A 51 -40.07 -27.91 12.21
C ASP A 51 -40.77 -28.11 10.85
N VAL A 52 -40.65 -27.15 9.93
CA VAL A 52 -41.20 -27.26 8.57
C VAL A 52 -40.39 -28.26 7.73
N VAL A 53 -39.05 -28.20 7.82
CA VAL A 53 -38.15 -29.08 7.05
C VAL A 53 -38.29 -30.54 7.45
N SER A 54 -38.57 -30.83 8.73
CA SER A 54 -38.76 -32.20 9.24
C SER A 54 -39.92 -32.96 8.60
N LYS A 55 -40.85 -32.25 7.94
CA LYS A 55 -42.03 -32.82 7.28
C LYS A 55 -41.87 -32.99 5.77
N LEU A 56 -40.71 -32.60 5.21
CA LEU A 56 -40.44 -32.65 3.78
C LEU A 56 -39.73 -33.94 3.40
N ASP A 57 -39.99 -34.45 2.20
CA ASP A 57 -39.26 -35.59 1.64
C ASP A 57 -37.78 -35.27 1.46
N ALA A 58 -36.93 -36.30 1.64
CA ALA A 58 -35.48 -36.17 1.56
C ALA A 58 -34.99 -35.53 0.24
N VAL A 59 -35.68 -35.79 -0.88
CA VAL A 59 -35.36 -35.20 -2.20
C VAL A 59 -35.54 -33.67 -2.21
N ILE A 60 -36.59 -33.18 -1.55
CA ILE A 60 -36.88 -31.73 -1.46
C ILE A 60 -35.82 -31.05 -0.58
N ILE A 61 -35.41 -31.70 0.51
CA ILE A 61 -34.37 -31.19 1.42
C ILE A 61 -33.03 -31.01 0.67
N VAL A 62 -32.57 -32.01 -0.08
CA VAL A 62 -31.31 -31.94 -0.84
C VAL A 62 -31.36 -30.82 -1.88
N THR A 63 -32.50 -30.64 -2.55
CA THR A 63 -32.70 -29.56 -3.54
C THR A 63 -32.61 -28.17 -2.88
N LEU A 64 -33.23 -28.00 -1.71
CA LEU A 64 -33.20 -26.75 -0.95
C LEU A 64 -31.79 -26.43 -0.45
N ILE A 65 -31.06 -27.43 0.09
CA ILE A 65 -29.66 -27.28 0.49
C ILE A 65 -28.81 -26.86 -0.71
N THR A 66 -28.99 -27.50 -1.87
CA THR A 66 -28.24 -27.16 -3.09
C THR A 66 -28.48 -25.71 -3.51
N GLY A 67 -29.74 -25.25 -3.47
CA GLY A 67 -30.08 -23.85 -3.75
C GLY A 67 -29.42 -22.87 -2.78
N VAL A 68 -29.46 -23.16 -1.47
CA VAL A 68 -28.84 -22.32 -0.44
C VAL A 68 -27.31 -22.27 -0.59
N VAL A 69 -26.67 -23.43 -0.80
CA VAL A 69 -25.22 -23.51 -1.00
C VAL A 69 -24.80 -22.73 -2.26
N SER A 70 -25.57 -22.80 -3.34
CA SER A 70 -25.32 -22.04 -4.57
C SER A 70 -25.38 -20.52 -4.32
N ILE A 71 -26.41 -20.03 -3.62
CA ILE A 71 -26.56 -18.60 -3.30
C ILE A 71 -25.39 -18.13 -2.43
N ILE A 72 -25.07 -18.88 -1.36
CA ILE A 72 -23.96 -18.54 -0.45
C ILE A 72 -22.63 -18.54 -1.21
N GLY A 73 -22.39 -19.53 -2.07
CA GLY A 73 -21.18 -19.63 -2.88
C GLY A 73 -20.98 -18.42 -3.79
N VAL A 74 -22.04 -17.96 -4.46
CA VAL A 74 -22.00 -16.76 -5.31
C VAL A 74 -21.71 -15.50 -4.50
N ILE A 75 -22.32 -15.35 -3.31
CA ILE A 75 -22.09 -14.19 -2.44
C ILE A 75 -20.64 -14.15 -1.96
N ILE A 76 -20.11 -15.26 -1.45
CA ILE A 76 -18.71 -15.33 -0.96
C ILE A 76 -17.75 -15.04 -2.11
N SER A 77 -17.96 -15.65 -3.28
CA SER A 77 -17.12 -15.46 -4.46
C SER A 77 -17.12 -14.00 -4.92
N SER A 78 -18.28 -13.34 -4.92
CA SER A 78 -18.43 -11.92 -5.24
C SER A 78 -17.66 -11.02 -4.27
N VAL A 79 -17.73 -11.30 -2.97
CA VAL A 79 -16.98 -10.53 -1.95
C VAL A 79 -15.47 -10.71 -2.14
N VAL A 80 -15.00 -11.94 -2.31
CA VAL A 80 -13.57 -12.23 -2.53
C VAL A 80 -13.08 -11.57 -3.83
N ALA A 81 -13.85 -11.65 -4.91
CA ALA A 81 -13.53 -11.00 -6.19
C ALA A 81 -13.34 -9.49 -5.99
N LYS A 82 -14.28 -8.80 -5.32
CA LYS A 82 -14.16 -7.36 -5.04
C LYS A 82 -12.91 -7.01 -4.23
N ILE A 83 -12.54 -7.84 -3.25
CA ILE A 83 -11.33 -7.61 -2.44
C ILE A 83 -10.07 -7.75 -3.31
N VAL A 84 -10.01 -8.76 -4.17
CA VAL A 84 -8.90 -9.01 -5.08
C VAL A 84 -8.79 -7.91 -6.12
N ASP A 85 -9.91 -7.55 -6.76
CA ASP A 85 -9.99 -6.47 -7.76
C ASP A 85 -9.55 -5.15 -7.16
N TYR A 86 -10.04 -4.78 -5.97
CA TYR A 86 -9.59 -3.57 -5.31
C TYR A 86 -8.08 -3.53 -5.07
N ARG A 87 -7.49 -4.65 -4.61
CA ARG A 87 -6.04 -4.75 -4.41
C ARG A 87 -5.29 -4.61 -5.73
N LYS A 88 -5.77 -5.26 -6.79
CA LYS A 88 -5.17 -5.22 -8.14
C LYS A 88 -5.25 -3.82 -8.74
N SER A 89 -6.44 -3.20 -8.75
CA SER A 89 -6.63 -1.84 -9.27
C SER A 89 -5.78 -0.82 -8.52
N ARG A 90 -5.64 -0.94 -7.19
CA ARG A 90 -4.75 -0.06 -6.43
C ARG A 90 -3.28 -0.26 -6.83
N GLN A 91 -2.85 -1.51 -7.00
CA GLN A 91 -1.48 -1.82 -7.43
C GLN A 91 -1.20 -1.28 -8.84
N GLU A 92 -2.12 -1.48 -9.78
CA GLU A 92 -2.03 -0.95 -11.15
C GLU A 92 -1.96 0.58 -11.15
N TYR A 93 -2.82 1.24 -10.38
CA TYR A 93 -2.80 2.70 -10.22
C TYR A 93 -1.45 3.21 -9.72
N LEU A 94 -0.90 2.61 -8.65
CA LEU A 94 0.40 3.00 -8.12
C LEU A 94 1.54 2.69 -9.10
N THR A 95 1.46 1.57 -9.81
CA THR A 95 2.44 1.16 -10.83
C THR A 95 2.49 2.18 -11.96
N GLN A 96 1.33 2.59 -12.50
CA GLN A 96 1.25 3.61 -13.55
C GLN A 96 1.82 4.97 -13.11
N LYS A 97 1.59 5.37 -11.84
CA LYS A 97 2.15 6.61 -11.31
C LYS A 97 3.67 6.54 -11.09
N ARG A 98 4.22 5.34 -10.87
CA ARG A 98 5.64 5.10 -10.61
C ARG A 98 6.45 4.81 -11.86
N GLU A 99 5.83 4.27 -12.91
CA GLU A 99 6.49 3.89 -14.15
C GLU A 99 7.26 5.07 -14.76
N LYS A 100 6.60 6.23 -14.88
CA LYS A 100 7.22 7.44 -15.42
C LYS A 100 8.44 7.91 -14.61
N PRO A 101 8.35 8.19 -13.29
CA PRO A 101 9.53 8.60 -12.51
C PRO A 101 10.66 7.58 -12.54
N TYR A 102 10.33 6.28 -12.50
CA TYR A 102 11.36 5.24 -12.51
C TYR A 102 12.01 5.10 -13.89
N GLY A 103 11.26 5.33 -14.96
CA GLY A 103 11.80 5.47 -16.32
C GLY A 103 12.76 6.66 -16.44
N GLU A 104 12.34 7.84 -15.96
CA GLU A 104 13.18 9.05 -15.97
C GLU A 104 14.47 8.85 -15.13
N PHE A 105 14.42 8.09 -14.04
CA PHE A 105 15.62 7.72 -13.28
C PHE A 105 16.61 6.87 -14.08
N VAL A 106 16.11 5.84 -14.79
CA VAL A 106 16.96 4.99 -15.64
C VAL A 106 17.54 5.81 -16.80
N GLU A 107 16.76 6.72 -17.38
CA GLU A 107 17.23 7.63 -18.43
C GLU A 107 18.38 8.52 -17.95
N MET A 108 18.30 9.09 -16.75
CA MET A 108 19.43 9.84 -16.16
C MET A 108 20.71 8.98 -16.10
N ILE A 109 20.62 7.71 -15.73
CA ILE A 109 21.78 6.79 -15.69
C ILE A 109 22.38 6.62 -17.09
N TYR A 110 21.55 6.46 -18.13
CA TYR A 110 22.01 6.37 -19.52
C TYR A 110 22.66 7.67 -20.00
N LEU A 111 22.13 8.84 -19.63
CA LEU A 111 22.71 10.13 -19.97
C LEU A 111 24.09 10.31 -19.32
N VAL A 112 24.25 9.94 -18.04
CA VAL A 112 25.55 9.94 -17.34
C VAL A 112 26.55 9.00 -18.04
N GLN A 113 26.11 7.79 -18.40
CA GLN A 113 26.96 6.83 -19.11
C GLN A 113 27.37 7.37 -20.50
N LYS A 114 26.45 8.00 -21.22
CA LYS A 114 26.71 8.62 -22.53
C LYS A 114 27.69 9.77 -22.41
N ASN A 115 27.56 10.62 -21.39
CA ASN A 115 28.46 11.74 -21.12
C ASN A 115 29.88 11.27 -20.77
N THR A 116 30.02 10.10 -20.14
CA THR A 116 31.32 9.47 -19.89
C THR A 116 32.03 9.08 -21.20
N LYS A 117 31.27 8.69 -22.24
CA LYS A 117 31.82 8.32 -23.56
C LYS A 117 32.02 9.53 -24.47
N ASN A 118 31.07 10.48 -24.43
CA ASN A 118 31.04 11.69 -25.24
C ASN A 118 30.81 12.89 -24.31
N PRO A 119 31.89 13.51 -23.79
CA PRO A 119 31.79 14.64 -22.87
C PRO A 119 30.99 15.81 -23.46
N GLY A 120 30.16 16.45 -22.63
CA GLY A 120 29.30 17.57 -23.02
C GLY A 120 27.91 17.18 -23.53
N THR A 121 27.56 15.89 -23.51
CA THR A 121 26.22 15.41 -23.90
C THR A 121 25.19 15.47 -22.77
N TYR A 122 25.64 15.70 -21.53
CA TYR A 122 24.78 15.92 -20.37
C TYR A 122 25.43 16.98 -19.47
N SER A 123 24.82 18.17 -19.39
CA SER A 123 25.38 19.28 -18.61
C SER A 123 25.04 19.18 -17.12
N ASP A 124 25.79 19.89 -16.28
CA ASP A 124 25.55 19.92 -14.84
C ASP A 124 24.17 20.53 -14.50
N GLU A 125 23.75 21.55 -15.26
CA GLU A 125 22.41 22.16 -15.11
C GLU A 125 21.30 21.17 -15.44
N GLN A 126 21.44 20.42 -16.54
CA GLN A 126 20.48 19.39 -16.94
C GLN A 126 20.40 18.29 -15.88
N MET A 127 21.55 17.86 -15.35
CA MET A 127 21.60 16.87 -14.28
C MET A 127 20.89 17.35 -13.01
N LEU A 128 21.11 18.60 -12.60
CA LEU A 128 20.42 19.17 -11.43
C LEU A 128 18.91 19.27 -11.65
N GLU A 129 18.47 19.65 -12.85
CA GLU A 129 17.06 19.70 -13.22
C GLU A 129 16.40 18.31 -13.14
N ASP A 130 17.01 17.30 -13.76
CA ASP A 130 16.48 15.94 -13.77
C ASP A 130 16.45 15.33 -12.36
N LEU A 131 17.51 15.53 -11.57
CA LEU A 131 17.56 15.10 -10.17
C LEU A 131 16.46 15.75 -9.33
N SER A 132 16.20 17.05 -9.55
CA SER A 132 15.14 17.79 -8.87
C SER A 132 13.76 17.30 -9.29
N LYS A 133 13.55 17.09 -10.60
CA LYS A 133 12.31 16.57 -11.18
C LYS A 133 11.99 15.18 -10.65
N PHE A 134 12.96 14.26 -10.68
CA PHE A 134 12.81 12.91 -10.14
C PHE A 134 12.47 12.94 -8.64
N SER A 135 13.22 13.74 -7.85
CA SER A 135 12.98 13.88 -6.41
C SER A 135 11.55 14.37 -6.11
N LYS A 136 11.05 15.38 -6.86
CA LYS A 136 9.67 15.87 -6.73
C LYS A 136 8.63 14.77 -7.00
N GLN A 137 8.85 13.94 -8.02
CA GLN A 137 7.89 12.89 -8.38
C GLN A 137 7.86 11.76 -7.34
N ILE A 138 9.01 11.33 -6.83
CA ILE A 138 9.07 10.25 -5.83
C ILE A 138 8.64 10.70 -4.43
N THR A 139 8.64 12.00 -4.12
CA THR A 139 8.05 12.52 -2.88
C THR A 139 6.57 12.16 -2.75
N LEU A 140 5.83 12.15 -3.87
CA LEU A 140 4.41 11.78 -3.87
C LEU A 140 4.20 10.28 -4.06
N TRP A 141 4.94 9.65 -4.98
CA TRP A 141 4.62 8.31 -5.46
C TRP A 141 5.65 7.23 -5.13
N GLY A 142 6.83 7.61 -4.63
CA GLY A 142 7.90 6.69 -4.28
C GLY A 142 7.53 5.79 -3.10
N SER A 143 7.98 4.53 -3.11
CA SER A 143 7.90 3.72 -1.90
C SER A 143 8.93 4.17 -0.88
N SER A 144 8.67 3.92 0.41
CA SER A 144 9.62 4.23 1.49
C SER A 144 11.00 3.60 1.26
N ARG A 145 11.06 2.43 0.61
CA ARG A 145 12.34 1.77 0.29
C ARG A 145 13.15 2.58 -0.73
N VAL A 146 12.50 3.04 -1.81
CA VAL A 146 13.13 3.87 -2.84
C VAL A 146 13.53 5.22 -2.25
N ILE A 147 12.65 5.86 -1.48
CA ILE A 147 12.93 7.18 -0.87
C ILE A 147 14.14 7.10 0.06
N ASN A 148 14.20 6.11 0.96
CA ASN A 148 15.30 6.00 1.91
C ASN A 148 16.65 5.77 1.21
N LYS A 149 16.69 4.88 0.21
CA LYS A 149 17.92 4.64 -0.56
C LYS A 149 18.29 5.84 -1.45
N TRP A 150 17.32 6.58 -1.95
CA TRP A 150 17.57 7.79 -2.72
C TRP A 150 18.23 8.88 -1.88
N ILE A 151 17.76 9.08 -0.65
CA ILE A 151 18.37 10.00 0.31
C ILE A 151 19.82 9.60 0.57
N GLU A 152 20.05 8.31 0.88
CA GLU A 152 21.40 7.78 1.10
C GLU A 152 22.30 7.95 -0.13
N PHE A 153 21.76 7.75 -1.34
CA PHE A 153 22.49 7.96 -2.58
C PHE A 153 22.93 9.41 -2.77
N ARG A 154 22.04 10.35 -2.46
CA ARG A 154 22.31 11.80 -2.52
C ARG A 154 23.35 12.22 -1.49
N GLU A 155 23.29 11.71 -0.26
CA GLU A 155 24.24 12.01 0.81
C GLU A 155 25.64 11.47 0.51
N ASN A 156 25.73 10.28 -0.09
CA ASN A 156 27.00 9.66 -0.45
C ASN A 156 27.64 10.25 -1.72
N GLY A 157 26.87 10.96 -2.55
CA GLY A 157 27.35 11.53 -3.81
C GLY A 157 28.45 12.57 -3.65
N SER A 158 28.56 13.19 -2.47
CA SER A 158 29.60 14.18 -2.15
C SER A 158 30.91 13.58 -1.63
N ASP A 159 30.95 12.28 -1.31
CA ASP A 159 32.13 11.62 -0.76
C ASP A 159 32.77 10.67 -1.79
N PRO A 160 33.94 11.02 -2.37
CA PRO A 160 34.64 10.17 -3.33
C PRO A 160 34.95 8.75 -2.81
N LYS A 161 35.15 8.59 -1.48
CA LYS A 161 35.43 7.28 -0.88
C LYS A 161 34.23 6.34 -0.97
N LYS A 162 33.03 6.89 -1.09
CA LYS A 162 31.77 6.13 -1.19
C LYS A 162 31.31 5.90 -2.63
N ALA A 163 32.04 6.36 -3.64
CA ALA A 163 31.62 6.24 -5.04
C ALA A 163 31.29 4.78 -5.45
N LYS A 164 32.14 3.81 -5.07
CA LYS A 164 31.89 2.38 -5.34
C LYS A 164 30.65 1.87 -4.61
N TYR A 165 30.43 2.30 -3.37
CA TYR A 165 29.23 1.96 -2.61
C TYR A 165 27.99 2.54 -3.28
N ASN A 166 28.05 3.80 -3.72
CA ASN A 166 26.95 4.50 -4.36
C ASN A 166 26.54 3.86 -5.69
N LEU A 167 27.49 3.27 -6.42
CA LEU A 167 27.21 2.47 -7.62
C LEU A 167 26.33 1.26 -7.31
N PHE A 168 26.64 0.49 -6.25
CA PHE A 168 25.80 -0.63 -5.84
C PHE A 168 24.48 -0.17 -5.22
N LEU A 169 24.46 0.97 -4.53
CA LEU A 169 23.23 1.56 -4.00
C LEU A 169 22.27 1.94 -5.14
N MET A 170 22.77 2.46 -6.26
CA MET A 170 21.98 2.71 -7.47
C MET A 170 21.31 1.44 -8.00
N GLU A 171 21.99 0.29 -7.97
CA GLU A 171 21.39 -1.00 -8.33
C GLU A 171 20.31 -1.46 -7.35
N GLU A 172 20.53 -1.23 -6.05
CA GLU A 172 19.52 -1.52 -5.03
C GLU A 172 18.28 -0.63 -5.20
N ILE A 173 18.45 0.65 -5.55
CA ILE A 173 17.35 1.56 -5.89
C ILE A 173 16.56 1.01 -7.09
N MET A 174 17.24 0.64 -8.19
CA MET A 174 16.57 0.05 -9.36
C MET A 174 15.85 -1.26 -9.03
N ASN A 175 16.40 -2.09 -8.13
CA ASN A 175 15.74 -3.32 -7.68
C ASN A 175 14.48 -3.04 -6.86
N ASP A 176 14.50 -2.02 -6.00
CA ASP A 176 13.31 -1.61 -5.26
C ASP A 176 12.23 -1.01 -6.17
N MET A 177 12.63 -0.20 -7.16
CA MET A 177 11.72 0.29 -8.20
C MET A 177 11.08 -0.87 -8.98
N ARG A 178 11.88 -1.85 -9.43
CA ARG A 178 11.38 -3.07 -10.09
C ARG A 178 10.38 -3.83 -9.20
N LYS A 179 10.68 -3.96 -7.91
CA LYS A 179 9.79 -4.61 -6.94
C LYS A 179 8.47 -3.86 -6.79
N ASP A 180 8.50 -2.53 -6.78
CA ASP A 180 7.31 -1.70 -6.72
C ASP A 180 6.42 -1.82 -7.97
N LEU A 181 7.03 -2.17 -9.11
CA LEU A 181 6.36 -2.48 -10.38
C LEU A 181 5.99 -3.98 -10.54
N GLY A 182 6.19 -4.80 -9.51
CA GLY A 182 5.81 -6.23 -9.51
C GLY A 182 6.87 -7.21 -10.02
N LEU A 183 8.09 -6.74 -10.30
CA LEU A 183 9.20 -7.59 -10.74
C LEU A 183 10.04 -8.09 -9.56
N LYS A 184 10.67 -9.26 -9.72
CA LYS A 184 11.62 -9.78 -8.73
C LYS A 184 12.96 -9.03 -8.79
N LYS A 185 13.61 -8.94 -7.62
CA LYS A 185 14.99 -8.46 -7.46
C LYS A 185 15.94 -9.35 -8.28
N VAL A 186 16.90 -8.73 -8.95
CA VAL A 186 17.98 -9.46 -9.63
C VAL A 186 19.20 -9.56 -8.73
N LYS A 187 20.13 -10.45 -9.09
CA LYS A 187 21.40 -10.62 -8.36
C LYS A 187 22.25 -9.35 -8.50
N LYS A 188 23.02 -9.04 -7.46
CA LYS A 188 23.99 -7.94 -7.43
C LYS A 188 24.93 -8.03 -8.65
N GLY A 189 25.14 -6.90 -9.33
CA GLY A 189 25.91 -6.78 -10.55
C GLY A 189 25.14 -6.97 -11.85
N ASN A 190 23.93 -7.55 -11.81
CA ASN A 190 23.22 -7.86 -13.05
C ASN A 190 22.66 -6.61 -13.73
N LEU A 191 22.10 -5.65 -12.97
CA LEU A 191 21.61 -4.41 -13.58
C LEU A 191 22.78 -3.50 -13.92
N LEU A 192 23.80 -3.44 -13.06
CA LEU A 192 25.00 -2.67 -13.33
C LEU A 192 25.74 -3.15 -14.57
N GLY A 193 25.60 -4.43 -14.94
CA GLY A 193 26.19 -4.98 -16.16
C GLY A 193 25.69 -4.33 -17.46
N PHE A 194 24.56 -3.62 -17.43
CA PHE A 194 24.12 -2.81 -18.58
C PHE A 194 24.90 -1.50 -18.72
N PHE A 195 25.48 -1.01 -17.61
CA PHE A 195 26.05 0.34 -17.52
C PHE A 195 27.57 0.33 -17.37
N VAL A 196 28.12 -0.67 -16.68
CA VAL A 196 29.54 -0.78 -16.33
C VAL A 196 30.09 -2.11 -16.85
N ASN A 197 30.96 -2.04 -17.85
CA ASN A 197 31.51 -3.21 -18.53
C ASN A 197 32.28 -4.15 -17.58
N ASP A 198 33.01 -3.59 -16.61
CA ASP A 198 33.89 -4.33 -15.68
C ASP A 198 33.22 -4.77 -14.38
N ILE A 199 31.90 -4.63 -14.23
CA ILE A 199 31.27 -4.94 -12.93
C ILE A 199 31.39 -6.42 -12.53
N LYS A 200 31.43 -7.32 -13.52
CA LYS A 200 31.56 -8.76 -13.28
C LYS A 200 32.96 -9.17 -12.82
N SER A 201 34.00 -8.42 -13.18
CA SER A 201 35.36 -8.67 -12.68
C SER A 201 35.54 -8.08 -11.27
N GLU A 202 34.91 -6.94 -10.98
CA GLU A 202 34.88 -6.32 -9.65
C GLU A 202 34.11 -7.12 -8.60
N LEU A 203 33.15 -7.97 -8.99
CA LEU A 203 32.41 -8.86 -8.07
C LEU A 203 33.11 -10.19 -7.78
N LYS A 204 34.18 -10.51 -8.52
CA LYS A 204 34.99 -11.73 -8.34
C LYS A 204 36.22 -11.52 -7.47
N LYS A 205 36.53 -10.26 -7.12
CA LYS A 205 37.54 -9.88 -6.11
C LYS A 205 36.89 -9.80 -4.75
#